data_AF-F6G1P2-F1
#
_entry.id   AF-F6G1P2-F1
#
_cell.length_a   1.000
_cell.length_b   1.000
_cell.length_c   1.000
_cell.angle_alpha   90.00
_cell.angle_beta   90.00
_cell.angle_gamma   90.00
#
_symmetry.space_group_name_H-M   'P 1'
#
loop_
_entity.id
_entity.type
_entity.pdbx_description
1 polymer ?
#
loop_
_entity_poly.entity_id
_entity_poly.type
_entity_poly.pdbx_seq_one_letter_code
_entity_poly.pdbx_strand_id
1 'polypeptide(L)'
;MSFARLLARRQASAEAEPAIDHRKVLHDGLTVIHAIAKDAELRALVFAMAEDALGTCRDKVSEGFAAIVNAVGNHQMAQAVKAGRVDQKALQKWAGQQFRLSALEKEVDAFLQRTLDKNRQALEGHRDSPQALVPKSLMESILTPVFVPDVSRDALVTAQQTVLSTMETIKCLQEEPDTPDEQKQAAPAGLEKLEAMLALLQRRMALLHEPVETKMHAKISLRKSLDLPDSTVASMAYSGVSALNGAALKDIEKAVRKREANPTELGNYLLSNETWSTGMRLLHAQRFDKLQKVFEADPFYASLPPPDDDEHVVQTIKSR
;
A
#
# COMPACT_ATOMS: atom_id res chain seq x y z
N MET A 1 21.33 14.26 8.27
CA MET A 1 20.47 14.67 9.41
C MET A 1 19.15 13.89 9.48
N SER A 2 18.56 13.49 8.35
CA SER A 2 17.25 12.80 8.28
C SER A 2 17.19 11.51 9.11
N PHE A 3 18.18 10.62 9.00
CA PHE A 3 18.19 9.37 9.76
C PHE A 3 18.20 9.56 11.29
N ALA A 4 19.00 10.50 11.82
CA ALA A 4 19.00 10.80 13.26
C ALA A 4 17.65 11.33 13.75
N ARG A 5 16.98 12.18 12.96
CA ARG A 5 15.62 12.67 13.27
C ARG A 5 14.59 11.54 13.23
N LEU A 6 14.71 10.61 12.28
CA LEU A 6 13.83 9.44 12.19
C LEU A 6 13.96 8.57 13.44
N LEU A 7 15.19 8.27 13.87
CA LEU A 7 15.46 7.50 15.08
C LEU A 7 14.88 8.19 16.32
N ALA A 8 15.09 9.49 16.49
CA ALA A 8 14.53 10.24 17.62
C ALA A 8 13.00 10.19 17.64
N ARG A 9 12.34 10.38 16.49
CA ARG A 9 10.88 10.29 16.39
C ARG A 9 10.36 8.88 16.64
N ARG A 10 11.06 7.85 16.14
CA ARG A 10 10.67 6.45 16.37
C ARG A 10 10.84 6.06 17.83
N GLN A 11 11.93 6.47 18.47
CA GLN A 11 12.15 6.24 19.90
C GLN A 11 11.03 6.85 20.75
N ALA A 12 10.72 8.15 20.54
CA ALA A 12 9.63 8.82 21.25
C ALA A 12 8.26 8.16 20.99
N SER A 13 8.07 7.58 19.81
CA SER A 13 6.84 6.85 19.48
C SER A 13 6.75 5.49 20.17
N ALA A 14 7.88 4.80 20.32
CA ALA A 14 7.96 3.50 20.98
C ALA A 14 7.76 3.59 22.50
N GLU A 15 7.97 4.76 23.12
CA GLU A 15 7.66 4.99 24.54
C GLU A 15 6.15 4.96 24.83
N ALA A 16 5.32 5.20 23.81
CA ALA A 16 3.86 5.08 23.89
C ALA A 16 3.33 3.68 23.53
N GLU A 17 4.20 2.75 23.13
CA GLU A 17 3.87 1.38 22.76
C GLU A 17 4.04 0.41 23.95
N PRO A 18 3.43 -0.79 23.94
CA PRO A 18 3.67 -1.81 24.95
C PRO A 18 5.15 -2.15 25.10
N ALA A 19 5.60 -2.45 26.33
CA ALA A 19 7.03 -2.61 26.65
C ALA A 19 7.78 -3.68 25.82
N ILE A 20 7.07 -4.71 25.34
CA ILE A 20 7.65 -5.75 24.47
C ILE A 20 8.02 -5.15 23.10
N ASP A 21 7.17 -4.30 22.55
CA ASP A 21 7.37 -3.66 21.25
C ASP A 21 8.49 -2.61 21.34
N HIS A 22 8.58 -1.88 22.47
CA HIS A 22 9.65 -0.92 22.73
C HIS A 22 11.06 -1.54 22.64
N ARG A 23 11.29 -2.69 23.28
CA ARG A 23 12.60 -3.37 23.23
C ARG A 23 12.98 -3.79 21.82
N LYS A 24 12.00 -4.28 21.04
CA LYS A 24 12.23 -4.65 19.66
C LYS A 24 12.66 -3.45 18.83
N VAL A 25 12.00 -2.30 18.99
CA VAL A 25 12.34 -1.06 18.26
C VAL A 25 13.78 -0.62 18.56
N LEU A 26 14.21 -0.67 19.82
CA LEU A 26 15.59 -0.34 20.18
C LEU A 26 16.58 -1.32 19.57
N HIS A 27 16.27 -2.63 19.59
CA HIS A 27 17.11 -3.66 18.99
C HIS A 27 17.23 -3.51 17.46
N ASP A 28 16.11 -3.24 16.79
CA ASP A 28 16.07 -2.95 15.35
C ASP A 28 16.91 -1.70 15.04
N GLY A 29 16.81 -0.64 15.85
CA GLY A 29 17.59 0.58 15.71
C GLY A 29 19.10 0.35 15.81
N LEU A 30 19.52 -0.42 16.82
CA LEU A 30 20.92 -0.83 16.97
C LEU A 30 21.41 -1.68 15.79
N THR A 31 20.57 -2.59 15.30
CA THR A 31 20.88 -3.43 14.14
C THR A 31 21.14 -2.59 12.90
N VAL A 32 20.27 -1.62 12.62
CA VAL A 32 20.43 -0.69 11.49
C VAL A 32 21.72 0.13 11.64
N ILE A 33 21.95 0.73 12.82
CA ILE A 33 23.15 1.55 13.09
C ILE A 33 24.43 0.73 12.86
N HIS A 34 24.51 -0.49 13.40
CA HIS A 34 25.68 -1.34 13.21
C HIS A 34 25.88 -1.77 11.76
N ALA A 35 24.81 -2.00 11.00
CA ALA A 35 24.89 -2.37 9.59
C ALA A 35 25.44 -1.21 8.74
N ILE A 36 24.87 -0.01 8.88
CA ILE A 36 25.28 1.17 8.08
C ILE A 36 26.65 1.73 8.49
N ALA A 37 27.13 1.42 9.70
CA ALA A 37 28.48 1.80 10.12
C ALA A 37 29.56 1.10 9.29
N LYS A 38 29.28 -0.13 8.83
CA LYS A 38 30.23 -1.00 8.15
C LYS A 38 30.09 -0.99 6.62
N ASP A 39 29.04 -0.39 6.09
CA ASP A 39 28.72 -0.41 4.65
C ASP A 39 28.24 0.97 4.19
N ALA A 40 29.02 1.60 3.29
CA ALA A 40 28.76 2.94 2.80
C ALA A 40 27.58 3.01 1.82
N GLU A 41 27.37 1.98 1.01
CA GLU A 41 26.26 1.92 0.06
C GLU A 41 24.93 1.71 0.80
N LEU A 42 24.91 0.78 1.75
CA LEU A 42 23.76 0.57 2.63
C LEU A 42 23.43 1.83 3.43
N ARG A 43 24.45 2.54 3.91
CA ARG A 43 24.27 3.82 4.61
C ARG A 43 23.60 4.87 3.72
N ALA A 44 24.01 5.00 2.46
CA ALA A 44 23.41 5.93 1.52
C ALA A 44 21.92 5.59 1.27
N LEU A 45 21.61 4.31 1.04
CA LEU A 45 20.24 3.82 0.87
C LEU A 45 19.37 4.13 2.09
N VAL A 46 19.83 3.78 3.29
CA VAL A 46 19.08 4.02 4.54
C VAL A 46 18.82 5.51 4.76
N PHE A 47 19.77 6.38 4.41
CA PHE A 47 19.59 7.82 4.56
C PHE A 47 18.55 8.37 3.59
N ALA A 48 18.52 7.89 2.35
CA ALA A 48 17.48 8.25 1.38
C ALA A 48 16.09 7.77 1.83
N MET A 49 15.98 6.52 2.29
CA MET A 49 14.71 6.00 2.83
C MET A 49 14.23 6.78 4.05
N ALA A 50 15.15 7.22 4.91
CA ALA A 50 14.81 8.00 6.09
C ALA A 50 14.29 9.40 5.75
N GLU A 51 14.69 9.97 4.62
CA GLU A 51 14.17 11.25 4.14
C GLU A 51 12.70 11.15 3.73
N ASP A 52 12.32 10.11 2.98
CA ASP A 52 10.92 9.86 2.62
C ASP A 52 10.05 9.50 3.84
N ALA A 53 10.60 8.71 4.77
CA ALA A 53 9.92 8.29 6.00
C ALA A 53 9.59 9.45 6.96
N LEU A 54 10.30 10.58 6.87
CA LEU A 54 10.20 11.70 7.81
C LEU A 54 8.95 12.60 7.65
N GLY A 55 7.90 12.13 6.98
CA GLY A 55 6.65 12.87 6.81
C GLY A 55 5.94 13.27 8.13
N THR A 56 4.74 13.85 8.02
CA THR A 56 4.08 14.54 9.13
C THR A 56 3.51 13.61 10.22
N CYS A 57 3.13 12.37 9.89
CA CYS A 57 2.43 11.46 10.81
C CYS A 57 3.37 10.44 11.50
N ARG A 58 2.98 9.99 12.70
CA ARG A 58 3.69 8.98 13.51
C ARG A 58 3.72 7.61 12.82
N ASP A 59 2.60 7.22 12.21
CA ASP A 59 2.47 5.93 11.53
C ASP A 59 3.39 5.83 10.30
N LYS A 60 3.52 6.93 9.53
CA LYS A 60 4.53 7.02 8.45
C LYS A 60 5.96 6.82 8.94
N VAL A 61 6.30 7.30 10.13
CA VAL A 61 7.63 7.05 10.75
C VAL A 61 7.82 5.58 11.12
N SER A 62 6.81 4.94 11.70
CA SER A 62 6.87 3.52 12.05
C SER A 62 6.99 2.62 10.81
N GLU A 63 6.19 2.88 9.79
CA GLU A 63 6.24 2.17 8.50
C GLU A 63 7.58 2.38 7.79
N GLY A 64 8.04 3.62 7.68
CA GLY A 64 9.32 3.92 7.05
C GLY A 64 10.51 3.32 7.80
N PHE A 65 10.46 3.29 9.14
CA PHE A 65 11.47 2.59 9.93
C PHE A 65 11.45 1.08 9.72
N ALA A 66 10.27 0.45 9.69
CA ALA A 66 10.13 -0.98 9.37
C ALA A 66 10.66 -1.30 7.97
N ALA A 67 10.40 -0.44 6.98
CA ALA A 67 10.96 -0.58 5.64
C ALA A 67 12.49 -0.52 5.64
N ILE A 68 13.10 0.38 6.40
CA ILE A 68 14.56 0.46 6.59
C ILE A 68 15.11 -0.83 7.23
N VAL A 69 14.46 -1.34 8.27
CA VAL A 69 14.88 -2.60 8.92
C VAL A 69 14.79 -3.77 7.92
N ASN A 70 13.74 -3.81 7.09
CA ASN A 70 13.62 -4.82 6.04
C ASN A 70 14.72 -4.68 4.97
N ALA A 71 15.04 -3.46 4.54
CA ALA A 71 16.11 -3.21 3.57
C ALA A 71 17.49 -3.66 4.11
N VAL A 72 17.79 -3.37 5.38
CA VAL A 72 19.00 -3.86 6.06
C VAL A 72 19.01 -5.38 6.12
N GLY A 73 17.90 -6.02 6.49
CA GLY A 73 17.79 -7.49 6.50
C GLY A 73 18.00 -8.12 5.13
N ASN A 74 17.46 -7.51 4.07
CA ASN A 74 17.65 -7.96 2.69
C ASN A 74 19.10 -7.83 2.24
N HIS A 75 19.77 -6.72 2.60
CA HIS A 75 21.18 -6.53 2.31
C HIS A 75 22.05 -7.56 3.06
N GLN A 76 21.77 -7.82 4.34
CA GLN A 76 22.47 -8.83 5.12
C GLN A 76 22.27 -10.24 4.56
N MET A 77 21.06 -10.57 4.09
CA MET A 77 20.79 -11.83 3.41
C MET A 77 21.62 -11.95 2.12
N ALA A 78 21.70 -10.90 1.31
CA ALA A 78 22.52 -10.89 0.11
C ALA A 78 24.01 -11.13 0.41
N GLN A 79 24.55 -10.48 1.46
CA GLN A 79 25.92 -10.72 1.91
C GLN A 79 26.13 -12.15 2.43
N ALA A 80 25.17 -12.69 3.19
CA ALA A 80 25.25 -14.05 3.71
C ALA A 80 25.21 -15.10 2.59
N VAL A 81 24.37 -14.88 1.58
CA VAL A 81 24.33 -15.69 0.35
C VAL A 81 25.66 -15.66 -0.38
N LYS A 82 26.22 -14.46 -0.65
CA LYS A 82 27.53 -14.31 -1.33
C LYS A 82 28.66 -15.00 -0.55
N ALA A 83 28.57 -15.03 0.78
CA ALA A 83 29.52 -15.71 1.65
C ALA A 83 29.26 -17.22 1.82
N GLY A 84 28.25 -17.80 1.15
CA GLY A 84 27.91 -19.22 1.27
C GLY A 84 27.37 -19.64 2.64
N ARG A 85 26.86 -18.69 3.45
CA ARG A 85 26.40 -18.92 4.83
C ARG A 85 24.91 -19.25 4.94
N VAL A 86 24.22 -19.41 3.81
CA VAL A 86 22.76 -19.59 3.75
C VAL A 86 22.46 -20.88 3.00
N ASP A 87 21.70 -21.77 3.63
CA ASP A 87 21.22 -22.99 2.99
C ASP A 87 19.96 -22.74 2.15
N GLN A 88 19.57 -23.74 1.35
CA GLN A 88 18.41 -23.65 0.47
C GLN A 88 17.10 -23.37 1.23
N LYS A 89 16.93 -23.96 2.42
CA LYS A 89 15.69 -23.83 3.21
C LYS A 89 15.54 -22.42 3.77
N ALA A 90 16.62 -21.84 4.27
CA ALA A 90 16.66 -20.47 4.76
C ALA A 90 16.41 -19.47 3.62
N LEU A 91 17.01 -19.70 2.44
CA LEU A 91 16.79 -18.87 1.26
C LEU A 91 15.34 -18.96 0.75
N GLN A 92 14.76 -20.16 0.70
CA GLN A 92 13.35 -20.40 0.38
C GLN A 92 12.40 -19.69 1.33
N LYS A 93 12.66 -19.81 2.65
CA LYS A 93 11.85 -19.12 3.64
C LYS A 93 11.91 -17.61 3.42
N TRP A 94 13.10 -17.04 3.34
CA TRP A 94 13.28 -15.60 3.14
C TRP A 94 12.59 -15.11 1.86
N ALA A 95 12.80 -15.78 0.73
CA ALA A 95 12.22 -15.37 -0.54
C ALA A 95 10.69 -15.45 -0.52
N GLY A 96 10.12 -16.49 0.10
CA GLY A 96 8.68 -16.61 0.31
C GLY A 96 8.11 -15.51 1.21
N GLN A 97 8.81 -15.14 2.29
CA GLN A 97 8.40 -14.02 3.14
C GLN A 97 8.41 -12.68 2.39
N GLN A 98 9.45 -12.41 1.60
CA GLN A 98 9.54 -11.19 0.80
C GLN A 98 8.48 -11.16 -0.32
N PHE A 99 8.22 -12.30 -0.97
CA PHE A 99 7.13 -12.42 -1.95
C PHE A 99 5.78 -12.05 -1.33
N ARG A 100 5.44 -12.65 -0.18
CA ARG A 100 4.17 -12.42 0.50
C ARG A 100 4.01 -10.97 0.96
N LEU A 101 5.09 -10.34 1.45
CA LEU A 101 5.07 -8.92 1.79
C LEU A 101 4.79 -8.03 0.56
N SER A 102 5.49 -8.27 -0.56
CA SER A 102 5.26 -7.51 -1.80
C SER A 102 3.86 -7.75 -2.38
N ALA A 103 3.39 -9.00 -2.37
CA ALA A 103 2.05 -9.36 -2.82
C ALA A 103 0.97 -8.70 -1.94
N LEU A 104 1.17 -8.65 -0.61
CA LEU A 104 0.27 -7.96 0.30
C LEU A 104 0.15 -6.47 -0.04
N GLU A 105 1.28 -5.77 -0.22
CA GLU A 105 1.26 -4.35 -0.57
C GLU A 105 0.50 -4.10 -1.88
N LYS A 106 0.75 -4.92 -2.91
CA LYS A 106 0.02 -4.84 -4.19
C LYS A 106 -1.47 -5.10 -4.03
N GLU A 107 -1.88 -6.07 -3.21
CA GLU A 107 -3.30 -6.35 -2.98
C GLU A 107 -4.01 -5.28 -2.17
N VAL A 108 -3.30 -4.63 -1.23
CA VAL A 108 -3.83 -3.46 -0.52
C VAL A 108 -3.99 -2.27 -1.47
N ASP A 109 -3.00 -2.00 -2.32
CA ASP A 109 -3.10 -0.94 -3.33
C ASP A 109 -4.26 -1.19 -4.32
N ALA A 110 -4.40 -2.44 -4.79
CA ALA A 110 -5.49 -2.82 -5.64
C ALA A 110 -6.86 -2.74 -4.93
N PHE A 111 -6.92 -3.06 -3.62
CA PHE A 111 -8.12 -2.87 -2.81
C PHE A 111 -8.49 -1.39 -2.67
N LEU A 112 -7.53 -0.53 -2.34
CA LEU A 112 -7.74 0.91 -2.21
C LEU A 112 -8.27 1.49 -3.51
N GLN A 113 -7.65 1.15 -4.64
CA GLN A 113 -8.08 1.65 -5.94
C GLN A 113 -9.50 1.19 -6.29
N ARG A 114 -9.81 -0.12 -6.17
CA ARG A 114 -11.17 -0.62 -6.41
C ARG A 114 -12.20 0.05 -5.49
N THR A 115 -11.82 0.37 -4.27
CA THR A 115 -12.72 1.00 -3.30
C THR A 115 -12.93 2.48 -3.62
N LEU A 116 -11.88 3.19 -4.07
CA LEU A 116 -11.96 4.56 -4.57
C LEU A 116 -12.86 4.66 -5.81
N ASP A 117 -12.74 3.72 -6.74
CA ASP A 117 -13.57 3.69 -7.96
C ASP A 117 -15.04 3.44 -7.63
N LYS A 118 -15.34 2.48 -6.75
CA LYS A 118 -16.71 2.24 -6.26
C LYS A 118 -17.28 3.44 -5.51
N ASN A 119 -16.48 4.09 -4.68
CA ASN A 119 -16.88 5.30 -3.96
C ASN A 119 -17.19 6.46 -4.93
N ARG A 120 -16.35 6.66 -5.96
CA ARG A 120 -16.59 7.63 -7.03
C ARG A 120 -17.91 7.36 -7.74
N GLN A 121 -18.12 6.12 -8.20
CA GLN A 121 -19.36 5.72 -8.88
C GLN A 121 -20.61 5.93 -8.02
N ALA A 122 -20.53 5.66 -6.70
CA ALA A 122 -21.64 5.92 -5.79
C ALA A 122 -21.96 7.41 -5.67
N LEU A 123 -20.93 8.27 -5.55
CA LEU A 123 -21.10 9.72 -5.53
C LEU A 123 -21.69 10.25 -6.85
N GLU A 124 -21.26 9.72 -7.99
CA GLU A 124 -21.82 10.03 -9.31
C GLU A 124 -23.30 9.62 -9.38
N GLY A 125 -23.65 8.42 -8.89
CA GLY A 125 -25.04 7.97 -8.81
C GLY A 125 -25.93 8.88 -7.96
N HIS A 126 -25.40 9.45 -6.87
CA HIS A 126 -26.12 10.48 -6.13
C HIS A 126 -26.27 11.76 -6.97
N ARG A 127 -25.21 12.24 -7.62
CA ARG A 127 -25.26 13.44 -8.49
C ARG A 127 -26.36 13.36 -9.57
N ASP A 128 -26.57 12.18 -10.15
CA ASP A 128 -27.49 12.00 -11.27
C ASP A 128 -28.93 11.68 -10.86
N SER A 129 -29.22 11.62 -9.55
CA SER A 129 -30.54 11.29 -8.99
C SER A 129 -31.10 12.46 -8.15
N PRO A 130 -31.52 13.59 -8.75
CA PRO A 130 -31.99 14.75 -8.00
C PRO A 130 -33.24 14.46 -7.17
N GLN A 131 -33.37 15.16 -6.05
CA GLN A 131 -34.57 15.16 -5.21
C GLN A 131 -35.09 16.59 -5.04
N ALA A 132 -36.35 16.76 -4.62
CA ALA A 132 -37.01 18.06 -4.55
C ALA A 132 -36.23 19.11 -3.73
N LEU A 133 -35.66 18.71 -2.57
CA LEU A 133 -34.85 19.60 -1.71
C LEU A 133 -33.33 19.48 -1.95
N VAL A 134 -32.91 18.56 -2.82
CA VAL A 134 -31.49 18.31 -3.14
C VAL A 134 -31.35 18.36 -4.67
N PRO A 135 -31.36 19.56 -5.26
CA PRO A 135 -31.36 19.73 -6.71
C PRO A 135 -30.01 19.32 -7.31
N LYS A 136 -30.02 19.05 -8.62
CA LYS A 136 -28.81 18.70 -9.38
C LYS A 136 -27.71 19.75 -9.26
N SER A 137 -28.06 21.04 -9.32
CA SER A 137 -27.10 22.15 -9.20
C SER A 137 -26.35 22.15 -7.87
N LEU A 138 -27.05 21.86 -6.77
CA LEU A 138 -26.42 21.72 -5.45
C LEU A 138 -25.43 20.56 -5.47
N MET A 139 -25.82 19.39 -5.98
CA MET A 139 -24.93 18.24 -6.05
C MET A 139 -23.71 18.48 -6.95
N GLU A 140 -23.89 19.20 -8.07
CA GLU A 140 -22.78 19.58 -8.94
C GLU A 140 -21.80 20.52 -8.25
N SER A 141 -22.30 21.46 -7.45
CA SER A 141 -21.45 22.37 -6.66
C SER A 141 -20.62 21.64 -5.60
N ILE A 142 -21.20 20.61 -4.97
CA ILE A 142 -20.54 19.80 -3.95
C ILE A 142 -19.52 18.83 -4.58
N LEU A 143 -19.88 18.18 -5.68
CA LEU A 143 -19.14 17.02 -6.18
C LEU A 143 -18.14 17.32 -7.31
N THR A 144 -18.33 18.39 -8.08
CA THR A 144 -17.36 18.78 -9.14
C THR A 144 -15.93 18.92 -8.59
N PRO A 145 -15.70 19.61 -7.45
CA PRO A 145 -14.38 19.70 -6.85
C PRO A 145 -13.82 18.37 -6.32
N VAL A 146 -14.70 17.40 -6.04
CA VAL A 146 -14.36 16.13 -5.39
C VAL A 146 -13.88 15.06 -6.40
N PHE A 147 -14.26 15.22 -7.68
CA PHE A 147 -13.94 14.26 -8.74
C PHE A 147 -12.60 14.49 -9.43
N VAL A 148 -11.90 15.59 -9.14
CA VAL A 148 -10.56 15.82 -9.66
C VAL A 148 -9.59 14.71 -9.20
N PRO A 149 -8.60 14.32 -10.02
CA PRO A 149 -7.68 13.22 -9.69
C PRO A 149 -6.96 13.39 -8.34
N ASP A 150 -6.47 14.60 -8.07
CA ASP A 150 -5.72 14.96 -6.86
C ASP A 150 -6.53 15.91 -5.97
N VAL A 151 -7.72 15.46 -5.56
CA VAL A 151 -8.58 16.28 -4.68
C VAL A 151 -7.87 16.56 -3.35
N SER A 152 -7.85 17.83 -2.95
CA SER A 152 -7.25 18.24 -1.68
C SER A 152 -8.15 17.87 -0.50
N ARG A 153 -7.52 17.69 0.67
CA ARG A 153 -8.23 17.51 1.94
C ARG A 153 -9.23 18.64 2.18
N ASP A 154 -8.81 19.88 1.90
CA ASP A 154 -9.66 21.07 2.11
C ASP A 154 -10.90 21.04 1.22
N ALA A 155 -10.78 20.65 -0.05
CA ALA A 155 -11.92 20.53 -0.94
C ALA A 155 -12.94 19.48 -0.45
N LEU A 156 -12.45 18.35 0.07
CA LEU A 156 -13.31 17.33 0.68
C LEU A 156 -13.98 17.85 1.97
N VAL A 157 -13.27 18.60 2.80
CA VAL A 157 -13.83 19.23 4.01
C VAL A 157 -14.92 20.24 3.64
N THR A 158 -14.67 21.10 2.65
CA THR A 158 -15.67 22.06 2.16
C THR A 158 -16.92 21.36 1.62
N ALA A 159 -16.75 20.26 0.87
CA ALA A 159 -17.88 19.46 0.39
C ALA A 159 -18.70 18.87 1.55
N GLN A 160 -18.04 18.29 2.56
CA GLN A 160 -18.70 17.76 3.75
C GLN A 160 -19.44 18.85 4.53
N GLN A 161 -18.83 20.02 4.71
CA GLN A 161 -19.45 21.14 5.41
C GLN A 161 -20.69 21.66 4.66
N THR A 162 -20.63 21.72 3.33
CA THR A 162 -21.77 22.13 2.50
C THR A 162 -22.94 21.15 2.66
N VAL A 163 -22.66 19.84 2.69
CA VAL A 163 -23.67 18.81 2.95
C VAL A 163 -24.30 19.00 4.34
N LEU A 164 -23.49 19.18 5.39
CA LEU A 164 -23.97 19.38 6.76
C LEU A 164 -24.85 20.63 6.89
N SER A 165 -24.41 21.77 6.35
CA SER A 165 -25.20 23.01 6.37
C SER A 165 -26.51 22.89 5.58
N THR A 166 -26.51 22.10 4.49
CA THR A 166 -27.76 21.80 3.76
C THR A 166 -28.70 20.94 4.60
N MET A 167 -28.19 19.91 5.28
CA MET A 167 -28.99 19.07 6.17
C MET A 167 -29.62 19.89 7.30
N GLU A 168 -28.86 20.81 7.91
CA GLU A 168 -29.38 21.73 8.93
C GLU A 168 -30.49 22.62 8.35
N THR A 169 -30.31 23.16 7.15
CA THR A 169 -31.34 23.98 6.47
C THR A 169 -32.62 23.19 6.25
N ILE A 170 -32.53 21.94 5.77
CA ILE A 170 -33.71 21.08 5.56
C ILE A 170 -34.41 20.76 6.89
N LYS A 171 -33.65 20.50 7.96
CA LYS A 171 -34.22 20.26 9.30
C LYS A 171 -34.97 21.48 9.82
N CYS A 172 -34.40 22.68 9.70
CA CYS A 172 -35.10 23.91 10.09
C CYS A 172 -36.40 24.12 9.31
N LEU A 173 -36.39 23.87 8.00
CA LEU A 173 -37.60 23.95 7.17
C LEU A 173 -38.71 22.99 7.63
N GLN A 174 -38.38 21.83 8.20
CA GLN A 174 -39.39 20.89 8.73
C GLN A 174 -40.10 21.43 9.99
N GLU A 175 -39.42 22.25 10.78
CA GLU A 175 -39.91 22.78 12.05
C GLU A 175 -40.72 24.09 11.87
N GLU A 176 -40.59 24.75 10.72
CA GLU A 176 -41.32 25.98 10.43
C GLU A 176 -42.83 25.75 10.20
N PRO A 177 -43.71 26.53 10.86
CA PRO A 177 -45.16 26.34 10.80
C PRO A 177 -45.73 26.53 9.39
N ASP A 178 -45.16 27.46 8.62
CA ASP A 178 -45.65 27.85 7.29
C ASP A 178 -45.00 27.07 6.12
N THR A 179 -44.12 26.10 6.41
CA THR A 179 -43.48 25.32 5.34
C THR A 179 -44.52 24.49 4.57
N PRO A 180 -44.53 24.55 3.22
CA PRO A 180 -45.45 23.79 2.39
C PRO A 180 -45.41 22.28 2.67
N ASP A 181 -46.58 21.63 2.68
CA ASP A 181 -46.70 20.18 2.94
C ASP A 181 -45.85 19.33 1.99
N GLU A 182 -45.72 19.75 0.72
CA GLU A 182 -44.87 19.08 -0.26
C GLU A 182 -43.39 19.09 0.14
N GLN A 183 -42.90 20.17 0.75
CA GLN A 183 -41.53 20.27 1.24
C GLN A 183 -41.33 19.45 2.51
N LYS A 184 -42.31 19.44 3.44
CA LYS A 184 -42.30 18.59 4.63
C LYS A 184 -42.26 17.10 4.25
N GLN A 185 -43.02 16.70 3.23
CA GLN A 185 -43.05 15.32 2.72
C GLN A 185 -41.75 14.93 2.00
N ALA A 186 -41.09 15.86 1.31
CA ALA A 186 -39.83 15.60 0.59
C ALA A 186 -38.58 15.59 1.49
N ALA A 187 -38.64 16.22 2.67
CA ALA A 187 -37.49 16.40 3.55
C ALA A 187 -36.81 15.10 4.04
N PRO A 188 -37.54 14.04 4.45
CA PRO A 188 -36.90 12.78 4.85
C PRO A 188 -36.02 12.17 3.77
N ALA A 189 -36.50 12.14 2.52
CA ALA A 189 -35.73 11.62 1.39
C ALA A 189 -34.48 12.46 1.09
N GLY A 190 -34.60 13.79 1.21
CA GLY A 190 -33.50 14.75 1.12
C GLY A 190 -32.39 14.51 2.15
N LEU A 191 -32.80 14.35 3.42
CA LEU A 191 -31.88 14.08 4.52
C LEU A 191 -31.17 12.73 4.36
N GLU A 192 -31.90 11.66 4.05
CA GLU A 192 -31.33 10.33 3.83
C GLU A 192 -30.26 10.36 2.71
N LYS A 193 -30.54 11.07 1.63
CA LYS A 193 -29.59 11.24 0.53
C LYS A 193 -28.33 11.99 0.96
N LEU A 194 -28.48 13.09 1.71
CA LEU A 194 -27.35 13.89 2.19
C LEU A 194 -26.51 13.11 3.23
N GLU A 195 -27.15 12.31 4.09
CA GLU A 195 -26.46 11.41 5.02
C GLU A 195 -25.62 10.36 4.28
N ALA A 196 -26.19 9.73 3.26
CA ALA A 196 -25.47 8.79 2.40
C ALA A 196 -24.28 9.46 1.69
N MET A 197 -24.47 10.68 1.17
CA MET A 197 -23.39 11.46 0.56
C MET A 197 -22.30 11.83 1.56
N LEU A 198 -22.64 12.26 2.76
CA LEU A 198 -21.69 12.58 3.82
C LEU A 198 -20.82 11.37 4.16
N ALA A 199 -21.44 10.20 4.33
CA ALA A 199 -20.71 8.95 4.58
C ALA A 199 -19.75 8.60 3.44
N LEU A 200 -20.16 8.81 2.18
CA LEU A 200 -19.30 8.58 1.01
C LEU A 200 -18.13 9.58 0.95
N LEU A 201 -18.35 10.86 1.27
CA LEU A 201 -17.30 11.88 1.31
C LEU A 201 -16.29 11.62 2.44
N GLN A 202 -16.76 11.21 3.61
CA GLN A 202 -15.90 10.80 4.73
C GLN A 202 -15.06 9.58 4.35
N ARG A 203 -15.69 8.58 3.72
CA ARG A 203 -14.97 7.41 3.23
C ARG A 203 -13.91 7.77 2.18
N ARG A 204 -14.23 8.70 1.27
CA ARG A 204 -13.28 9.20 0.26
C ARG A 204 -12.07 9.86 0.90
N MET A 205 -12.28 10.68 1.93
CA MET A 205 -11.23 11.32 2.72
C MET A 205 -10.26 10.29 3.29
N ALA A 206 -10.78 9.26 3.97
CA ALA A 206 -9.96 8.21 4.57
C ALA A 206 -9.15 7.44 3.50
N LEU A 207 -9.79 7.08 2.38
CA LEU A 207 -9.12 6.33 1.31
C LEU A 207 -7.98 7.10 0.63
N LEU A 208 -8.13 8.42 0.47
CA LEU A 208 -7.14 9.25 -0.24
C LEU A 208 -6.02 9.76 0.67
N HIS A 209 -6.32 10.02 1.94
CA HIS A 209 -5.38 10.69 2.84
C HIS A 209 -4.81 9.80 3.95
N GLU A 210 -5.28 8.56 4.08
CA GLU A 210 -4.75 7.57 5.05
C GLU A 210 -4.35 6.22 4.40
N PRO A 211 -3.67 6.21 3.23
CA PRO A 211 -3.26 4.97 2.58
C PRO A 211 -2.16 4.23 3.38
N VAL A 212 -1.32 4.96 4.12
CA VAL A 212 -0.23 4.38 4.92
C VAL A 212 -0.81 3.60 6.10
N GLU A 213 -1.77 4.19 6.80
CA GLU A 213 -2.50 3.59 7.92
C GLU A 213 -3.24 2.33 7.46
N THR A 214 -3.83 2.37 6.25
CA THR A 214 -4.47 1.18 5.66
C THR A 214 -3.46 0.07 5.35
N LYS A 215 -2.28 0.39 4.79
CA LYS A 215 -1.21 -0.59 4.56
C LYS A 215 -0.66 -1.17 5.85
N MET A 216 -0.41 -0.33 6.85
CA MET A 216 0.06 -0.76 8.17
C MET A 216 -0.96 -1.68 8.85
N HIS A 217 -2.24 -1.34 8.81
CA HIS A 217 -3.29 -2.21 9.36
C HIS A 217 -3.27 -3.59 8.70
N ALA A 218 -3.16 -3.67 7.38
CA ALA A 218 -3.06 -4.96 6.68
C ALA A 218 -1.81 -5.75 7.10
N LYS A 219 -0.65 -5.08 7.17
CA LYS A 219 0.63 -5.68 7.58
C LYS A 219 0.56 -6.25 8.99
N ILE A 220 0.04 -5.48 9.95
CA ILE A 220 -0.08 -5.90 11.34
C ILE A 220 -1.06 -7.07 11.47
N SER A 221 -2.25 -6.93 10.89
CA SER A 221 -3.33 -7.91 11.00
C SER A 221 -2.98 -9.25 10.36
N LEU A 222 -2.24 -9.23 9.24
CA LEU A 222 -1.90 -10.42 8.47
C LEU A 222 -0.47 -10.92 8.71
N ARG A 223 0.34 -10.26 9.55
CA ARG A 223 1.75 -10.61 9.79
C ARG A 223 1.94 -12.08 10.12
N LYS A 224 1.17 -12.59 11.06
CA LYS A 224 1.28 -13.99 11.52
C LYS A 224 0.67 -14.96 10.50
N SER A 225 -0.52 -14.67 9.99
CA SER A 225 -1.22 -15.58 9.08
C SER A 225 -0.49 -15.73 7.74
N LEU A 226 0.15 -14.66 7.26
CA LEU A 226 1.00 -14.67 6.07
C LEU A 226 2.47 -14.92 6.37
N ASP A 227 2.90 -15.19 7.61
CA ASP A 227 4.33 -15.33 8.01
C ASP A 227 5.21 -14.29 7.28
N LEU A 228 4.91 -13.01 7.50
CA LEU A 228 5.66 -11.89 6.93
C LEU A 228 7.01 -11.72 7.66
N PRO A 229 8.00 -11.02 7.06
CA PRO A 229 9.29 -10.75 7.69
C PRO A 229 9.15 -10.13 9.08
N ASP A 230 10.09 -10.42 9.99
CA ASP A 230 10.07 -9.89 11.36
C ASP A 230 10.28 -8.38 11.47
N SER A 231 10.81 -7.78 10.40
CA SER A 231 10.92 -6.35 10.16
C SER A 231 9.56 -5.67 9.92
N THR A 232 8.51 -6.43 9.60
CA THR A 232 7.16 -5.89 9.38
C THR A 232 6.63 -5.24 10.66
N VAL A 233 5.99 -4.09 10.52
CA VAL A 233 5.36 -3.35 11.62
C VAL A 233 4.46 -4.28 12.47
N ALA A 234 4.59 -4.18 13.80
CA ALA A 234 3.90 -5.04 14.77
C ALA A 234 2.70 -4.36 15.43
N SER A 235 2.68 -3.03 15.46
CA SER A 235 1.72 -2.21 16.20
C SER A 235 1.44 -0.90 15.45
N MET A 236 0.27 -0.32 15.69
CA MET A 236 -0.14 0.98 15.15
C MET A 236 -0.72 1.81 16.29
N ALA A 237 -0.40 3.10 16.33
CA ALA A 237 -0.91 3.98 17.39
C ALA A 237 -2.38 4.35 17.15
N TYR A 238 -2.84 4.40 15.90
CA TYR A 238 -4.19 4.78 15.51
C TYR A 238 -4.93 3.65 14.79
N SER A 239 -5.53 2.71 15.55
CA SER A 239 -6.32 1.60 15.00
C SER A 239 -7.66 1.99 14.36
N GLY A 240 -8.13 3.22 14.59
CA GLY A 240 -9.50 3.64 14.25
C GLY A 240 -9.75 4.12 12.83
N VAL A 241 -8.76 4.13 11.93
CA VAL A 241 -8.86 4.88 10.65
C VAL A 241 -8.61 4.07 9.38
N SER A 242 -8.50 2.74 9.48
CA SER A 242 -8.30 1.91 8.30
C SER A 242 -9.60 1.67 7.53
N ALA A 243 -9.53 1.73 6.20
CA ALA A 243 -10.63 1.34 5.31
C ALA A 243 -10.88 -0.20 5.26
N LEU A 244 -10.04 -1.00 5.92
CA LEU A 244 -10.11 -2.46 5.92
C LEU A 244 -10.99 -2.98 7.05
N ASN A 245 -12.01 -3.75 6.69
CA ASN A 245 -12.78 -4.56 7.63
C ASN A 245 -12.29 -6.02 7.63
N GLY A 246 -12.83 -6.85 8.53
CA GLY A 246 -12.42 -8.26 8.66
C GLY A 246 -12.66 -9.10 7.40
N ALA A 247 -13.67 -8.77 6.59
CA ALA A 247 -13.91 -9.47 5.32
C ALA A 247 -12.83 -9.11 4.28
N ALA A 248 -12.52 -7.82 4.13
CA ALA A 248 -11.47 -7.34 3.24
C ALA A 248 -10.11 -7.94 3.59
N LEU A 249 -9.78 -8.06 4.88
CA LEU A 249 -8.54 -8.69 5.33
C LEU A 249 -8.47 -10.18 4.92
N LYS A 250 -9.56 -10.93 5.06
CA LYS A 250 -9.62 -12.34 4.62
C LYS A 250 -9.48 -12.47 3.10
N ASP A 251 -10.11 -11.58 2.35
CA ASP A 251 -10.02 -11.58 0.89
C ASP A 251 -8.59 -11.27 0.42
N ILE A 252 -7.93 -10.29 1.05
CA ILE A 252 -6.52 -9.96 0.79
C ILE A 252 -5.61 -11.13 1.13
N GLU A 253 -5.77 -11.75 2.31
CA GLU A 253 -5.00 -12.93 2.71
C GLU A 253 -5.13 -14.06 1.67
N LYS A 254 -6.38 -14.37 1.27
CA LYS A 254 -6.66 -15.37 0.25
C LYS A 254 -6.02 -15.01 -1.10
N ALA A 255 -6.06 -13.74 -1.50
CA ALA A 255 -5.45 -13.28 -2.74
C ALA A 255 -3.92 -13.45 -2.72
N VAL A 256 -3.25 -13.08 -1.62
CA VAL A 256 -1.81 -13.28 -1.44
C VAL A 256 -1.44 -14.76 -1.53
N ARG A 257 -2.17 -15.63 -0.84
CA ARG A 257 -1.95 -17.09 -0.90
C ARG A 257 -2.19 -17.67 -2.29
N LYS A 258 -3.20 -17.17 -3.01
CA LYS A 258 -3.47 -17.57 -4.39
C LYS A 258 -2.32 -17.18 -5.34
N ARG A 259 -1.74 -15.98 -5.17
CA ARG A 259 -0.57 -15.54 -5.94
C ARG A 259 0.67 -16.38 -5.61
N GLU A 260 0.89 -16.70 -4.34
CA GLU A 260 2.00 -17.57 -3.91
C GLU A 260 1.88 -18.98 -4.50
N ALA A 261 0.66 -19.52 -4.57
CA ALA A 261 0.38 -20.80 -5.20
C ALA A 261 0.45 -20.78 -6.74
N ASN A 262 0.50 -19.60 -7.37
CA ASN A 262 0.64 -19.47 -8.82
C ASN A 262 2.12 -19.63 -9.22
N PRO A 263 2.52 -20.74 -9.88
CA PRO A 263 3.92 -21.02 -10.17
C PRO A 263 4.53 -20.00 -11.14
N THR A 264 3.73 -19.38 -12.02
CA THR A 264 4.21 -18.36 -12.95
C THR A 264 4.52 -17.06 -12.22
N GLU A 265 3.63 -16.59 -11.34
CA GLU A 265 3.87 -15.36 -10.58
C GLU A 265 5.04 -15.51 -9.60
N LEU A 266 5.05 -16.60 -8.82
CA LEU A 266 6.15 -16.87 -7.90
C LEU A 266 7.46 -17.08 -8.67
N GLY A 267 7.44 -17.85 -9.76
CA GLY A 267 8.61 -18.08 -10.61
C GLY A 267 9.20 -16.78 -11.15
N ASN A 268 8.38 -15.91 -11.72
CA ASN A 268 8.83 -14.61 -12.25
C ASN A 268 9.41 -13.70 -11.16
N TYR A 269 8.79 -13.68 -9.98
CA TYR A 269 9.33 -12.95 -8.83
C TYR A 269 10.71 -13.49 -8.41
N LEU A 270 10.83 -14.81 -8.27
CA LEU A 270 12.07 -15.44 -7.86
C LEU A 270 13.19 -15.22 -8.87
N LEU A 271 12.90 -15.31 -10.17
CA LEU A 271 13.87 -15.09 -11.24
C LEU A 271 14.35 -13.63 -11.32
N SER A 272 13.49 -12.66 -10.99
CA SER A 272 13.86 -11.24 -10.93
C SER A 272 14.54 -10.83 -9.63
N ASN A 273 14.55 -11.69 -8.61
CA ASN A 273 15.20 -11.41 -7.33
C ASN A 273 16.68 -11.84 -7.36
N GLU A 274 17.60 -10.86 -7.36
CA GLU A 274 19.04 -11.12 -7.48
C GLU A 274 19.61 -11.96 -6.32
N THR A 275 19.15 -11.72 -5.09
CA THR A 275 19.59 -12.49 -3.91
C THR A 275 19.19 -13.95 -4.04
N TRP A 276 17.97 -14.22 -4.51
CA TRP A 276 17.50 -15.57 -4.79
C TRP A 276 18.31 -16.23 -5.91
N SER A 277 18.43 -15.57 -7.06
CA SER A 277 19.08 -16.14 -8.23
C SER A 277 20.57 -16.42 -7.98
N THR A 278 21.26 -15.50 -7.31
CA THR A 278 22.65 -15.67 -6.85
C THR A 278 22.76 -16.85 -5.89
N GLY A 279 21.86 -16.93 -4.89
CA GLY A 279 21.89 -18.01 -3.91
C GLY A 279 21.63 -19.39 -4.52
N MET A 280 20.66 -19.50 -5.42
CA MET A 280 20.40 -20.75 -6.13
C MET A 280 21.56 -21.16 -7.03
N ARG A 281 22.25 -20.20 -7.66
CA ARG A 281 23.46 -20.48 -8.45
C ARG A 281 24.60 -21.02 -7.58
N LEU A 282 24.82 -20.44 -6.41
CA LEU A 282 25.86 -20.90 -5.48
C LEU A 282 25.53 -22.27 -4.88
N LEU A 283 24.28 -22.50 -4.47
CA LEU A 283 23.84 -23.77 -3.88
C LEU A 283 23.81 -24.92 -4.89
N HIS A 284 23.63 -24.63 -6.18
CA HIS A 284 23.50 -25.63 -7.24
C HIS A 284 24.50 -25.40 -8.38
N ALA A 285 25.73 -24.97 -8.07
CA ALA A 285 26.75 -24.57 -9.05
C ALA A 285 26.89 -25.57 -10.21
N GLN A 286 27.06 -26.86 -9.91
CA GLN A 286 27.20 -27.90 -10.95
C GLN A 286 25.99 -27.99 -11.90
N ARG A 287 24.78 -27.75 -11.40
CA ARG A 287 23.56 -27.78 -12.23
C ARG A 287 23.48 -26.54 -13.09
N PHE A 288 23.83 -25.37 -12.54
CA PHE A 288 23.88 -24.13 -13.29
C PHE A 288 24.97 -24.15 -14.37
N ASP A 289 26.16 -24.71 -14.09
CA ASP A 289 27.22 -24.87 -15.09
C ASP A 289 26.77 -25.73 -16.27
N LYS A 290 26.00 -26.80 -16.00
CA LYS A 290 25.41 -27.63 -17.05
C LYS A 290 24.37 -26.87 -17.87
N LEU A 291 23.49 -26.12 -17.22
CA LEU A 291 22.48 -25.30 -17.91
C LEU A 291 23.13 -24.20 -18.74
N GLN A 292 24.17 -23.56 -18.21
CA GLN A 292 24.94 -22.53 -18.91
C GLN A 292 25.60 -23.10 -20.16
N LYS A 293 26.23 -24.28 -20.08
CA LYS A 293 26.81 -24.95 -21.26
C LYS A 293 25.77 -25.29 -22.33
N VAL A 294 24.55 -25.68 -21.92
CA VAL A 294 23.45 -25.93 -22.86
C VAL A 294 22.99 -24.63 -23.52
N PHE A 295 22.87 -23.56 -22.73
CA PHE A 295 22.49 -22.24 -23.23
C PHE A 295 23.53 -21.66 -24.20
N GLU A 296 24.82 -21.78 -23.88
CA GLU A 296 25.93 -21.33 -24.73
C GLU A 296 26.06 -22.14 -26.03
N ALA A 297 25.60 -23.39 -26.02
CA ALA A 297 25.57 -24.24 -27.21
C ALA A 297 24.37 -23.96 -28.13
N ASP A 298 23.42 -23.11 -27.71
CA ASP A 298 22.28 -22.72 -28.52
C ASP A 298 22.75 -21.79 -29.67
N PRO A 299 22.40 -22.08 -30.94
CA PRO A 299 22.76 -21.22 -32.07
C PRO A 299 22.33 -19.75 -31.92
N PHE A 300 21.25 -19.49 -31.17
CA PHE A 300 20.79 -18.13 -30.88
C PHE A 300 21.71 -17.38 -29.90
N TYR A 301 22.50 -18.07 -29.08
CA TYR A 301 23.39 -17.44 -28.11
C TYR A 301 24.47 -16.55 -28.74
N ALA A 302 24.99 -16.99 -29.90
CA ALA A 302 26.00 -16.24 -30.66
C ALA A 302 25.38 -15.24 -31.66
N SER A 303 24.05 -15.24 -31.83
CA SER A 303 23.39 -14.28 -32.69
C SER A 303 23.40 -12.91 -32.01
N LEU A 304 23.96 -11.90 -32.69
CA LEU A 304 23.75 -10.52 -32.29
C LEU A 304 22.23 -10.28 -32.24
N PRO A 305 21.71 -9.59 -31.20
CA PRO A 305 20.35 -9.09 -31.30
C PRO A 305 20.25 -8.34 -32.63
N PRO A 306 19.14 -8.51 -33.39
CA PRO A 306 18.96 -7.72 -34.60
C PRO A 306 19.19 -6.25 -34.24
N PRO A 307 19.85 -5.47 -35.11
CA PRO A 307 20.04 -4.04 -34.86
C PRO A 307 18.68 -3.45 -34.47
N ASP A 308 18.68 -2.57 -33.46
CA ASP A 308 17.50 -1.81 -33.01
C ASP A 308 17.00 -0.93 -34.18
N ASP A 309 16.37 -1.55 -35.16
CA ASP A 309 15.49 -0.90 -36.11
C ASP A 309 14.09 -1.05 -35.50
N ASP A 310 13.64 0.02 -34.86
CA ASP A 310 12.31 0.21 -34.26
C ASP A 310 11.12 -0.05 -35.24
N GLU A 311 11.37 -0.53 -36.46
CA GLU A 311 10.35 -0.77 -37.50
C GLU A 311 9.69 -2.17 -37.45
N HIS A 312 10.15 -3.11 -36.63
CA HIS A 312 9.64 -4.50 -36.67
C HIS A 312 8.82 -5.00 -35.47
N VAL A 313 8.67 -4.21 -34.39
CA VAL A 313 7.80 -4.61 -33.26
C VAL A 313 6.30 -4.55 -33.62
N VAL A 314 5.93 -3.90 -34.73
CA VAL A 314 4.52 -3.73 -35.12
C VAL A 314 3.92 -4.94 -35.87
N GLN A 315 4.72 -5.87 -36.40
CA GLN A 315 4.18 -6.96 -37.24
C GLN A 315 3.87 -8.28 -36.50
N THR A 316 4.40 -8.51 -35.30
CA THR A 316 4.18 -9.80 -34.60
C THR A 316 2.86 -9.84 -33.80
N ILE A 317 2.16 -8.72 -33.64
CA ILE A 317 0.89 -8.62 -32.89
C ILE A 317 -0.36 -8.80 -33.78
N LYS A 318 -0.22 -8.84 -35.12
CA LYS A 318 -1.38 -8.98 -36.04
C LYS A 318 -1.62 -10.37 -36.61
N SER A 319 -0.88 -11.38 -36.17
CA SER A 319 -1.13 -12.76 -36.60
C SER A 319 -0.90 -13.75 -35.45
N ARG A 320 -1.77 -13.68 -34.44
CA ARG A 320 -2.21 -14.81 -33.61
C ARG A 320 -3.52 -14.46 -32.92
#